data_AF-A0A9E1QPT5-F1
#
_entry.id   AF-A0A9E1QPT5-F1
#
_cell.length_a   1.000
_cell.length_b   1.000
_cell.length_c   1.000
_cell.angle_alpha   90.00
_cell.angle_beta   90.00
_cell.angle_gamma   90.00
#
_symmetry.space_group_name_H-M   'P 1'
#
loop_
_entity.id
_entity.type
_entity.pdbx_description
1 polymer ?
#
loop_
_entity_poly.entity_id
_entity_poly.type
_entity_poly.pdbx_seq_one_letter_code
_entity_poly.pdbx_strand_id
1 'polypeptide(L)'
;MFSYIKGLLIYRGARYYLRAIKERLRTFFWNSKTFAFLYPDKEKLDKLKNKHKDQPCVLIGGGPSINKMDFSKFKNMVTIGCNSFYLKHEEIGYEPTYYTVEDPLPAKDNSIEIMSLKDTIKIIPYDLKGVIKPDENTI
;
A
#
# COMPACT_ATOMS: atom_id res chain seq x y z
N MET A 1 -25.15 9.43 -21.57
CA MET A 1 -25.66 8.05 -21.69
C MET A 1 -24.87 7.03 -20.85
N PHE A 2 -23.53 6.94 -20.96
CA PHE A 2 -22.70 6.00 -20.18
C PHE A 2 -22.72 6.18 -18.65
N SER A 3 -22.86 7.43 -18.16
CA SER A 3 -22.90 7.72 -16.71
C SER A 3 -24.17 7.17 -16.03
N TYR A 4 -25.30 7.20 -16.73
CA TYR A 4 -26.60 6.76 -16.19
C TYR A 4 -26.66 5.22 -16.01
N ILE A 5 -26.07 4.48 -16.96
CA ILE A 5 -25.99 3.01 -16.91
C ILE A 5 -25.12 2.54 -15.72
N LYS A 6 -24.06 3.29 -15.38
CA LYS A 6 -23.19 2.97 -14.23
C LYS A 6 -23.88 3.13 -12.87
N GLY A 7 -24.96 3.91 -12.81
CA GLY A 7 -25.77 4.12 -11.61
C GLY A 7 -26.79 3.01 -11.35
N LEU A 8 -27.12 2.19 -12.35
CA LEU A 8 -28.14 1.15 -12.24
C LEU A 8 -27.73 0.06 -11.24
N LEU A 9 -28.62 -0.32 -10.33
CA LEU A 9 -28.36 -1.34 -9.31
C LEU A 9 -27.89 -2.67 -9.93
N ILE A 10 -28.49 -3.07 -11.05
CA ILE A 10 -28.15 -4.29 -11.80
C ILE A 10 -26.71 -4.22 -12.33
N TYR A 11 -26.30 -3.08 -12.88
CA TYR A 11 -24.93 -2.88 -13.35
C TYR A 11 -23.93 -2.95 -12.20
N ARG A 12 -24.24 -2.30 -11.06
CA ARG A 12 -23.40 -2.34 -9.86
C ARG A 12 -23.30 -3.76 -9.30
N GLY A 13 -24.41 -4.50 -9.28
CA GLY A 13 -24.46 -5.91 -8.90
C GLY A 13 -23.61 -6.80 -9.81
N ALA A 14 -23.83 -6.75 -11.12
CA ALA A 14 -23.05 -7.51 -12.11
C ALA A 14 -21.56 -7.19 -11.99
N ARG A 15 -21.19 -5.91 -11.88
CA ARG A 15 -19.80 -5.48 -11.68
C ARG A 15 -19.19 -6.03 -10.40
N TYR A 16 -19.94 -6.04 -9.30
CA TYR A 16 -19.51 -6.62 -8.03
C TYR A 16 -19.25 -8.12 -8.16
N TYR A 17 -20.17 -8.88 -8.78
CA TYR A 17 -20.00 -10.32 -8.97
C TYR A 17 -18.82 -10.65 -9.89
N LEU A 18 -18.66 -9.93 -11.01
CA LEU A 18 -17.52 -10.10 -11.90
C LEU A 18 -16.20 -9.81 -11.17
N ARG A 19 -16.15 -8.75 -10.35
CA ARG A 19 -14.99 -8.47 -9.48
C ARG A 19 -14.75 -9.62 -8.52
N ALA A 20 -15.78 -10.08 -7.80
CA ALA A 20 -15.65 -11.16 -6.83
C ALA A 20 -15.15 -12.47 -7.46
N ILE A 21 -15.62 -12.83 -8.66
CA ILE A 21 -15.13 -13.99 -9.41
C ILE A 21 -13.65 -13.80 -9.78
N LYS A 22 -13.29 -12.63 -10.32
CA LYS A 22 -11.89 -12.30 -10.66
C LYS A 22 -10.98 -12.40 -9.44
N GLU A 23 -11.41 -11.87 -8.30
CA GLU A 23 -10.68 -11.95 -7.03
C GLU A 23 -10.48 -13.40 -6.57
N ARG A 24 -11.53 -14.23 -6.61
CA ARG A 24 -11.41 -15.65 -6.25
C ARG A 24 -10.44 -16.40 -7.14
N LEU A 25 -10.53 -16.19 -8.46
CA LEU A 25 -9.58 -16.78 -9.41
C LEU A 25 -8.15 -16.32 -9.10
N ARG A 26 -7.96 -15.02 -8.85
CA ARG A 26 -6.65 -14.46 -8.46
C ARG A 26 -6.10 -15.11 -7.19
N THR A 27 -6.91 -15.22 -6.13
CA THR A 27 -6.50 -15.89 -4.88
C THR A 27 -6.15 -17.35 -5.10
N PHE A 28 -6.95 -18.07 -5.89
CA PHE A 28 -6.66 -19.46 -6.24
C PHE A 28 -5.29 -19.59 -6.91
N PHE A 29 -5.02 -18.74 -7.90
CA PHE A 29 -3.75 -18.72 -8.63
C PHE A 29 -2.55 -18.24 -7.80
N TRP A 30 -2.76 -17.32 -6.85
CA TRP A 30 -1.74 -16.90 -5.88
C TRP A 30 -1.25 -18.07 -5.00
N ASN A 31 -2.15 -19.00 -4.70
CA ASN A 31 -1.86 -20.16 -3.86
C ASN A 31 -1.27 -21.33 -4.65
N SER A 32 -1.58 -21.46 -5.95
CA SER A 32 -1.18 -22.62 -6.76
C SER A 32 0.27 -22.59 -7.27
N LYS A 33 1.04 -21.52 -7.01
CA LYS A 33 2.40 -21.28 -7.55
C LYS A 33 2.49 -21.24 -9.10
N THR A 34 1.36 -21.30 -9.79
CA THR A 34 1.29 -21.44 -11.26
C THR A 34 1.67 -20.15 -12.00
N PHE A 35 1.53 -18.99 -11.36
CA PHE A 35 1.92 -17.70 -11.94
C PHE A 35 3.25 -17.21 -11.33
N ALA A 36 4.35 -17.57 -11.98
CA ALA A 36 5.72 -17.19 -11.59
C ALA A 36 5.94 -15.67 -11.44
N PHE A 37 5.15 -14.85 -12.14
CA PHE A 37 5.26 -13.39 -12.09
C PHE A 37 4.84 -12.77 -10.73
N LEU A 38 3.98 -13.43 -9.97
CA LEU A 38 3.54 -12.99 -8.63
C LEU A 38 4.44 -13.53 -7.50
N TYR A 39 5.35 -14.44 -7.84
CA TYR A 39 6.17 -15.17 -6.89
C TYR A 39 7.22 -14.30 -6.14
N PRO A 40 7.87 -13.31 -6.78
CA PRO A 40 8.84 -12.45 -6.08
C PRO A 40 8.21 -11.68 -4.92
N ASP A 41 7.02 -11.10 -5.15
CA ASP A 41 6.30 -10.31 -4.14
C ASP A 41 5.81 -11.21 -2.99
N LYS A 42 5.41 -12.46 -3.30
CA LYS A 42 5.02 -13.46 -2.29
C LYS A 42 6.17 -13.82 -1.34
N GLU A 43 7.37 -14.08 -1.86
CA GLU A 43 8.52 -14.39 -1.01
C GLU A 43 8.93 -13.19 -0.14
N LYS A 44 8.85 -11.96 -0.68
CA LYS A 44 9.09 -10.74 0.09
C LYS A 44 8.06 -10.60 1.22
N LEU A 45 6.78 -10.84 0.95
CA LEU A 45 5.71 -10.84 1.97
C LEU A 45 5.92 -11.93 3.03
N ASP A 46 6.28 -13.14 2.63
CA ASP A 46 6.54 -14.24 3.57
C ASP A 46 7.70 -13.91 4.52
N LYS A 47 8.73 -13.19 4.04
CA LYS A 47 9.84 -12.69 4.87
C LYS A 47 9.42 -11.62 5.87
N LEU A 48 8.30 -10.92 5.67
CA LEU A 48 7.77 -9.95 6.63
C LEU A 48 7.01 -10.62 7.78
N LYS A 49 6.53 -11.85 7.59
CA LYS A 49 5.77 -12.57 8.62
C LYS A 49 6.62 -12.73 9.88
N ASN A 50 6.12 -12.22 11.00
CA ASN A 50 6.80 -12.23 12.31
C ASN A 50 8.16 -11.50 12.35
N LYS A 51 8.54 -10.72 11.33
CA LYS A 51 9.81 -10.00 11.29
C LYS A 51 10.00 -9.04 12.47
N HIS A 52 8.90 -8.46 12.95
CA HIS A 52 8.86 -7.52 14.07
C HIS A 52 8.10 -8.06 15.27
N LYS A 53 8.08 -9.40 15.44
CA LYS A 53 7.38 -10.01 16.58
C LYS A 53 7.94 -9.44 17.89
N ASP A 54 7.04 -9.11 18.81
CA ASP A 54 7.33 -8.56 20.14
C ASP A 54 8.01 -7.16 20.14
N GLN A 55 8.14 -6.51 18.97
CA GLN A 55 8.60 -5.14 18.84
C GLN A 55 7.40 -4.17 18.81
N PRO A 56 7.48 -2.99 19.44
CA PRO A 56 6.42 -2.01 19.36
C PRO A 56 6.36 -1.38 17.96
N CYS A 57 5.14 -1.19 17.46
CA CYS A 57 4.88 -0.65 16.14
C CYS A 57 3.95 0.58 16.21
N VAL A 58 4.24 1.61 15.42
CA VAL A 58 3.45 2.84 15.32
C VAL A 58 2.92 2.98 13.90
N LEU A 59 1.59 3.07 13.76
CA LEU A 59 0.93 3.41 12.51
C LEU A 59 0.64 4.92 12.47
N ILE A 60 1.10 5.61 11.44
CA ILE A 60 1.03 7.06 11.31
C ILE A 60 0.16 7.42 10.10
N GLY A 61 -1.02 7.95 10.39
CA GLY A 61 -1.92 8.50 9.38
C GLY A 61 -1.66 9.98 9.08
N GLY A 62 -2.50 10.58 8.22
CA GLY A 62 -2.39 11.98 7.80
C GLY A 62 -3.26 12.99 8.56
N GLY A 63 -3.77 12.65 9.75
CA GLY A 63 -4.63 13.54 10.52
C GLY A 63 -3.89 14.79 11.05
N PRO A 64 -4.57 15.93 11.29
CA PRO A 64 -3.92 17.17 11.72
C PRO A 64 -3.22 17.07 13.08
N SER A 65 -3.54 16.04 13.87
CA SER A 65 -2.87 15.75 15.15
C SER A 65 -1.37 15.49 15.01
N ILE A 66 -0.90 15.04 13.84
CA ILE A 66 0.52 14.77 13.61
C ILE A 66 1.40 16.01 13.79
N ASN A 67 0.85 17.21 13.53
CA ASN A 67 1.57 18.47 13.67
C ASN A 67 1.92 18.82 15.13
N LYS A 68 1.35 18.10 16.10
CA LYS A 68 1.61 18.30 17.53
C LYS A 68 2.42 17.16 18.14
N MET A 69 2.82 16.17 17.34
CA MET A 69 3.54 14.99 17.81
C MET A 69 5.06 15.22 17.73
N ASP A 70 5.76 14.69 18.73
CA ASP A 70 7.22 14.60 18.72
C ASP A 70 7.66 13.25 18.15
N PHE A 71 8.08 13.27 16.88
CA PHE A 71 8.47 12.07 16.13
C PHE A 71 9.84 11.52 16.52
N SER A 72 10.65 12.24 17.32
CA SER A 72 11.96 11.74 17.78
C SER A 72 11.82 10.45 18.60
N LYS A 73 10.70 10.29 19.29
CA LYS A 73 10.37 9.13 20.13
C LYS A 73 10.15 7.84 19.33
N PHE A 74 9.81 7.95 18.05
CA PHE A 74 9.48 6.80 17.21
C PHE A 74 10.64 6.34 16.32
N LYS A 75 11.77 7.07 16.31
CA LYS A 75 12.92 6.80 15.44
C LYS A 75 13.49 5.38 15.59
N ASN A 76 13.41 4.80 16.79
CA ASN A 76 13.91 3.46 17.10
C ASN A 76 12.80 2.40 17.14
N MET A 77 11.59 2.73 16.69
CA MET A 77 10.44 1.84 16.65
C MET A 77 10.13 1.43 15.21
N VAL A 78 9.38 0.34 15.06
CA VAL A 78 8.80 0.00 13.75
C VAL A 78 7.72 1.02 13.44
N THR A 79 7.82 1.66 12.28
CA THR A 79 6.87 2.71 11.86
C THR A 79 6.24 2.35 10.53
N ILE A 80 4.93 2.57 10.41
CA ILE A 80 4.17 2.44 9.18
C ILE A 80 3.57 3.81 8.87
N GLY A 81 4.08 4.48 7.85
CA GLY A 81 3.50 5.72 7.34
C GLY A 81 2.55 5.43 6.18
N CYS A 82 1.46 6.19 6.05
CA CYS A 82 0.57 6.04 4.92
C CYS A 82 0.18 7.35 4.23
N ASN A 83 -0.28 7.24 2.99
CA ASN A 83 -0.80 8.35 2.18
C ASN A 83 0.20 9.52 2.14
N SER A 84 -0.22 10.74 2.46
CA SER A 84 0.61 11.95 2.38
C SER A 84 1.59 12.12 3.54
N PHE A 85 1.86 11.09 4.35
CA PHE A 85 2.83 11.19 5.46
C PHE A 85 4.26 11.54 5.00
N TYR A 86 4.61 11.24 3.74
CA TYR A 86 5.92 11.59 3.18
C TYR A 86 6.24 13.09 3.24
N LEU A 87 5.22 13.96 3.29
CA LEU A 87 5.38 15.39 3.46
C LEU A 87 6.05 15.78 4.79
N LYS A 88 6.05 14.88 5.79
CA LYS A 88 6.70 15.09 7.08
C LYS A 88 8.15 14.61 7.11
N HIS A 89 8.64 13.88 6.11
CA HIS A 89 9.96 13.25 6.16
C HIS A 89 11.10 14.25 6.29
N GLU A 90 11.02 15.40 5.61
CA GLU A 90 12.03 16.47 5.71
C GLU A 90 12.07 17.09 7.12
N GLU A 91 10.91 17.28 7.74
CA GLU A 91 10.79 17.84 9.10
C GLU A 91 11.28 16.86 10.18
N ILE A 92 10.94 15.57 10.05
CA ILE A 92 11.26 14.56 11.07
C ILE A 92 12.66 13.95 10.87
N GLY A 93 13.25 14.10 9.69
CA GLY A 93 14.60 13.64 9.36
C GLY A 93 14.76 12.12 9.21
N TYR A 94 13.67 11.38 9.00
CA TYR A 94 13.70 9.94 8.69
C TYR A 94 12.46 9.49 7.89
N GLU A 95 12.61 8.42 7.11
CA GLU A 95 11.49 7.70 6.48
C GLU A 95 10.97 6.58 7.41
N PRO A 96 9.67 6.25 7.37
CA PRO A 96 9.13 5.15 8.18
C PRO A 96 9.70 3.80 7.74
N THR A 97 9.69 2.80 8.62
CA THR A 97 10.12 1.43 8.27
C THR A 97 9.35 0.87 7.08
N TYR A 98 8.04 1.16 7.04
CA TYR A 98 7.14 0.79 5.96
C TYR A 98 6.32 2.00 5.50
N TYR A 99 6.11 2.10 4.20
CA TYR A 99 5.19 3.05 3.60
C TYR A 99 4.07 2.32 2.84
N THR A 100 2.84 2.83 2.90
CA THR A 100 1.72 2.27 2.14
C THR A 100 0.73 3.32 1.66
N VAL A 101 0.02 3.02 0.58
CA VAL A 101 -1.14 3.76 0.08
C VAL A 101 -2.13 2.76 -0.47
N GLU A 102 -3.42 2.95 -0.19
CA GLU A 102 -4.48 2.03 -0.61
C GLU A 102 -5.40 2.66 -1.65
N ASP A 103 -5.78 3.93 -1.45
CA ASP A 103 -6.67 4.62 -2.36
C ASP A 103 -6.00 4.95 -3.71
N PRO A 104 -6.68 4.70 -4.85
CA PRO A 104 -6.14 5.01 -6.18
C PRO A 104 -5.92 6.50 -6.45
N LEU A 105 -6.70 7.39 -5.83
CA LEU A 105 -6.58 8.84 -6.07
C LEU A 105 -5.30 9.40 -5.45
N PRO A 106 -5.04 9.26 -4.13
CA PRO A 106 -3.77 9.69 -3.54
C PRO A 106 -2.56 9.00 -4.15
N ALA A 107 -2.68 7.72 -4.52
CA ALA A 107 -1.60 6.99 -5.18
C ALA A 107 -1.23 7.60 -6.54
N LYS A 108 -2.24 8.05 -7.31
CA LYS A 108 -2.02 8.65 -8.63
C LYS A 108 -1.46 10.06 -8.51
N ASP A 109 -2.07 10.87 -7.66
CA ASP A 109 -1.73 12.28 -7.50
C ASP A 109 -0.30 12.45 -6.97
N ASN A 110 0.18 11.52 -6.14
CA ASN A 110 1.50 11.59 -5.49
C ASN A 110 2.45 10.48 -5.97
N SER A 111 2.22 9.93 -7.17
CA SER A 111 2.95 8.74 -7.64
C SER A 111 4.46 8.99 -7.75
N ILE A 112 4.87 10.19 -8.13
CA ILE A 112 6.28 10.58 -8.28
C ILE A 112 6.99 10.58 -6.93
N GLU A 113 6.38 11.23 -5.93
CA GLU A 113 6.90 11.35 -4.57
C GLU A 113 7.00 9.95 -3.94
N ILE A 114 5.95 9.14 -4.06
CA ILE A 114 5.95 7.77 -3.53
C ILE A 114 7.06 6.91 -4.15
N MET A 115 7.28 7.00 -5.47
CA MET A 115 8.35 6.27 -6.14
C MET A 115 9.76 6.78 -5.77
N SER A 116 9.86 8.04 -5.32
CA SER A 116 11.13 8.63 -4.88
C SER A 116 11.58 8.17 -3.49
N LEU A 117 10.69 7.60 -2.67
CA LEU A 117 11.05 7.07 -1.35
C LEU A 117 12.02 5.89 -1.47
N LYS A 118 13.21 5.99 -0.87
CA LYS A 118 14.28 4.98 -0.98
C LYS A 118 14.62 4.29 0.33
N ASP A 119 14.43 4.96 1.46
CA ASP A 119 14.81 4.44 2.78
C ASP A 119 13.66 3.74 3.51
N THR A 120 12.61 3.37 2.77
CA THR A 120 11.42 2.66 3.28
C THR A 120 11.05 1.45 2.43
N ILE A 121 10.50 0.41 3.05
CA ILE A 121 9.86 -0.69 2.34
C ILE A 121 8.42 -0.27 1.98
N LYS A 122 8.16 -0.12 0.68
CA LYS A 122 6.85 0.27 0.15
C LYS A 122 5.99 -0.99 0.00
N ILE A 123 4.93 -1.11 0.78
CA ILE A 123 3.94 -2.20 0.67
C ILE A 123 2.75 -1.64 -0.12
N ILE A 124 2.65 -2.01 -1.39
CA ILE A 124 1.69 -1.42 -2.34
C ILE A 124 0.71 -2.50 -2.82
N PRO A 125 -0.61 -2.26 -2.73
CA PRO A 125 -1.60 -3.17 -3.28
C PRO A 125 -1.34 -3.45 -4.76
N TYR A 126 -1.48 -4.71 -5.14
CA TYR A 126 -1.30 -5.15 -6.53
C TYR A 126 -2.11 -4.32 -7.55
N ASP A 127 -3.31 -3.88 -7.16
CA ASP A 127 -4.20 -3.09 -8.02
C ASP A 127 -3.64 -1.70 -8.36
N LEU A 128 -2.63 -1.22 -7.61
CA LEU A 128 -1.93 0.04 -7.85
C LEU A 128 -0.60 -0.11 -8.60
N LYS A 129 -0.19 -1.32 -8.99
CA LYS A 129 1.05 -1.59 -9.75
C LYS A 129 1.12 -0.87 -11.11
N GLY A 130 -0.04 -0.48 -11.64
CA GLY A 130 -0.14 0.36 -12.83
C GLY A 130 0.27 1.82 -12.60
N VAL A 131 0.05 2.32 -11.38
CA VAL A 131 0.25 3.71 -10.95
C VAL A 131 1.63 3.88 -10.31
N ILE A 132 1.97 3.01 -9.36
CA ILE A 132 3.26 3.01 -8.66
C ILE A 132 4.10 1.88 -9.25
N LYS A 133 5.19 2.23 -9.93
CA LYS A 133 6.09 1.24 -10.51
C LYS A 133 6.96 0.64 -9.40
N PRO A 134 7.03 -0.69 -9.29
CA PRO A 134 7.82 -1.32 -8.24
C PRO A 134 9.32 -1.13 -8.49
N ASP A 135 10.05 -0.85 -7.41
CA ASP A 135 11.50 -0.91 -7.32
C ASP A 135 11.95 -2.03 -6.37
N GLU A 136 13.25 -2.10 -6.07
CA GLU A 136 13.83 -3.09 -5.16
C GLU A 136 13.17 -3.10 -3.77
N ASN A 137 12.77 -1.93 -3.28
CA ASN A 137 12.15 -1.71 -1.98
C ASN A 137 10.61 -1.76 -2.04
N THR A 138 10.03 -2.15 -3.17
CA THR A 138 8.58 -2.34 -3.31
C THR A 138 8.19 -3.80 -3.17
N ILE A 139 7.11 -4.04 -2.41
CA ILE A 139 6.43 -5.32 -2.20
C ILE A 139 4.97 -5.17 -2.63
#